data_AF-A0A2S7TRB1-F1
#
_entry.id   AF-A0A2S7TRB1-F1
#
_cell.length_a   1.000
_cell.length_b   1.000
_cell.length_c   1.000
_cell.angle_alpha   90.00
_cell.angle_beta   90.00
_cell.angle_gamma   90.00
#
_symmetry.space_group_name_H-M   'P 1'
#
loop_
_entity.id
_entity.type
_entity.pdbx_description
1 polymer ?
#
loop_
_entity_poly.entity_id
_entity_poly.type
_entity_poly.pdbx_seq_one_letter_code
_entity_poly.pdbx_strand_id
1 'polypeptide(L)'
;MFLLACGEKPVEWTPIFLLKEVKVFSRIDGIQHQVLFSALPGEICELGENVEGKVFLNTRIRCSRGEGWAQLSGDDYRVNGR
;
A
#
# COMPACT_ATOMS: atom_id res chain seq x y z
N MET A 1 34.88 0.44 -9.02
CA MET A 1 34.03 -0.73 -9.25
C MET A 1 32.63 -0.36 -8.80
N PHE A 2 31.76 0.03 -9.74
CA PHE A 2 30.39 0.45 -9.43
C PHE A 2 29.46 -0.73 -9.68
N LEU A 3 28.91 -1.28 -8.60
CA LEU A 3 27.81 -2.24 -8.69
C LEU A 3 26.56 -1.45 -9.07
N LEU A 4 26.10 -1.62 -10.31
CA LEU A 4 24.80 -1.15 -10.79
C LEU A 4 23.73 -1.84 -9.94
N ALA A 5 23.20 -1.14 -8.94
CA ALA A 5 21.96 -1.54 -8.30
C ALA A 5 20.90 -1.59 -9.42
N CYS A 6 20.29 -2.76 -9.63
CA CYS A 6 19.13 -2.92 -10.50
C CYS A 6 18.15 -1.78 -10.21
N GLY A 7 17.80 -1.04 -11.26
CA GLY A 7 17.00 0.18 -11.19
C GLY A 7 15.59 -0.03 -10.67
N GLU A 8 15.45 -0.19 -9.35
CA GLU A 8 14.19 0.06 -8.67
C GLU A 8 14.00 1.58 -8.66
N LYS A 9 13.05 2.06 -9.47
CA LYS A 9 12.61 3.46 -9.35
C LYS A 9 12.20 3.69 -7.89
N PRO A 10 12.59 4.83 -7.28
CA PRO A 10 12.13 5.14 -5.94
C PRO A 10 10.60 5.16 -5.94
N VAL A 11 10.00 4.35 -5.05
CA VAL A 11 8.55 4.38 -4.84
C VAL A 11 8.21 5.70 -4.17
N GLU A 12 7.42 6.53 -4.84
CA GLU A 12 6.89 7.75 -4.24
C GLU A 12 5.80 7.37 -3.24
N TRP A 13 6.04 7.69 -1.97
CA TRP A 13 5.11 7.43 -0.88
C TRP A 13 4.22 8.66 -0.66
N THR A 14 2.91 8.50 -0.77
CA THR A 14 1.93 9.58 -0.59
C THR A 14 1.14 9.39 0.71
N PRO A 15 1.18 10.35 1.66
CA PRO A 15 0.45 10.21 2.91
C PRO A 15 -1.06 10.28 2.70
N ILE A 16 -1.76 9.35 3.33
CA ILE A 16 -3.20 9.20 3.29
C ILE A 16 -3.79 9.01 4.69
N PHE A 17 -5.04 9.40 4.81
CA PHE A 17 -5.88 9.17 5.97
C PHE A 17 -6.93 8.12 5.62
N LEU A 18 -6.96 7.00 6.33
CA LEU A 18 -7.94 5.94 6.07
C LEU A 18 -9.33 6.35 6.56
N LEU A 19 -10.33 6.16 5.70
CA LEU A 19 -11.73 6.45 6.00
C LEU A 19 -12.48 5.23 6.54
N LYS A 20 -11.98 4.03 6.28
CA LYS A 20 -12.56 2.77 6.75
C LYS A 20 -11.47 1.77 7.13
N GLU A 21 -11.87 0.66 7.74
CA GLU A 21 -10.94 -0.45 8.01
C GLU A 21 -10.48 -1.09 6.69
N VAL A 22 -9.17 -1.31 6.58
CA VAL A 22 -8.56 -1.95 5.41
C VAL A 22 -7.66 -3.08 5.88
N LYS A 23 -7.83 -4.26 5.28
CA LYS A 23 -6.95 -5.41 5.53
C LYS A 23 -5.68 -5.27 4.70
N VAL A 24 -4.55 -5.42 5.37
CA VAL A 24 -3.22 -5.37 4.76
C VAL A 24 -2.66 -6.78 4.69
N PHE A 25 -2.26 -7.17 3.49
CA PHE A 25 -1.84 -8.52 3.16
C PHE A 25 -0.35 -8.60 2.86
N SER A 26 0.26 -9.74 3.17
CA SER A 26 1.53 -10.12 2.55
C SER A 26 1.30 -10.44 1.08
N ARG A 27 2.33 -10.18 0.25
CA ARG A 27 2.31 -10.53 -1.16
C ARG A 27 3.53 -11.38 -1.50
N ILE A 28 3.26 -12.54 -2.08
CA ILE A 28 4.26 -13.49 -2.58
C ILE A 28 3.92 -13.75 -4.05
N ASP A 29 4.87 -13.55 -4.95
CA ASP A 29 4.71 -13.77 -6.40
C ASP A 29 3.47 -13.13 -7.03
N GLY A 30 3.12 -11.93 -6.55
CA GLY A 30 1.98 -11.17 -7.11
C GLY A 30 0.63 -11.47 -6.44
N ILE A 31 0.53 -12.49 -5.57
CA ILE A 31 -0.72 -12.97 -4.95
C ILE A 31 -0.78 -12.55 -3.47
N GLN A 32 -1.95 -12.08 -3.02
CA GLN A 32 -2.22 -11.80 -1.60
C GLN A 32 -2.35 -13.12 -0.83
N HIS A 33 -1.60 -13.27 0.26
CA HIS A 33 -1.56 -14.52 1.02
C HIS A 33 -2.20 -14.39 2.40
N GLN A 34 -1.56 -13.68 3.33
CA GLN A 34 -1.96 -13.62 4.72
C GLN A 34 -2.28 -12.18 5.11
N VAL A 35 -3.34 -11.98 5.91
CA VAL A 35 -3.56 -10.70 6.58
C VAL A 35 -2.45 -10.48 7.60
N LEU A 36 -1.64 -9.45 7.38
CA LEU A 36 -0.61 -9.01 8.31
C LEU A 36 -1.24 -8.21 9.45
N PHE A 37 -2.11 -7.26 9.11
CA PHE A 37 -2.86 -6.45 10.07
C PHE A 37 -4.10 -5.81 9.41
N SER A 38 -5.03 -5.33 10.25
CA SER A 38 -6.08 -4.40 9.83
C SER A 38 -5.64 -2.97 10.16
N ALA A 39 -5.55 -2.13 9.14
CA ALA A 39 -5.41 -0.69 9.30
C ALA A 39 -6.78 -0.08 9.60
N LEU A 40 -6.87 0.73 10.64
CA LEU A 40 -8.14 1.23 11.18
C LEU A 40 -8.52 2.59 10.58
N PRO A 41 -9.82 2.95 10.56
CA PRO A 41 -10.23 4.29 10.20
C PRO A 41 -9.53 5.32 11.08
N GLY A 42 -9.02 6.38 10.45
CA GLY A 42 -8.30 7.45 11.12
C GLY A 42 -6.79 7.25 11.28
N GLU A 43 -6.27 6.08 10.88
CA GLU A 43 -4.82 5.90 10.79
C GLU A 43 -4.26 6.66 9.58
N ILE A 44 -3.07 7.22 9.79
CA ILE A 44 -2.26 7.79 8.72
C ILE A 44 -1.37 6.67 8.17
N CYS A 45 -1.51 6.40 6.88
CA CYS A 45 -0.68 5.48 6.13
C CYS A 45 -0.08 6.20 4.91
N GLU A 46 0.82 5.54 4.20
CA GLU A 46 1.43 6.04 2.98
C GLU A 46 1.08 5.08 1.85
N LEU A 47 0.56 5.61 0.73
CA LEU A 47 0.38 4.87 -0.51
C LEU A 47 1.69 4.80 -1.26
N GLY A 48 2.09 3.61 -1.67
CA GLY A 48 3.20 3.38 -2.57
C GLY A 48 2.72 2.95 -3.95
N GLU A 49 3.41 1.96 -4.50
CA GLU A 49 3.14 1.42 -5.83
C GLU A 49 1.75 0.77 -5.96
N ASN A 50 1.13 0.99 -7.11
CA ASN A 50 -0.08 0.29 -7.52
C ASN A 50 0.31 -0.86 -8.45
N VAL A 51 -0.27 -2.03 -8.20
CA VAL A 51 -0.23 -3.12 -9.16
C VAL A 51 -1.65 -3.46 -9.56
N GLU A 52 -1.92 -3.26 -10.85
CA GLU A 52 -3.19 -3.57 -11.47
C GLU A 52 -3.38 -5.09 -11.48
N GLY A 53 -4.21 -5.58 -10.57
CA GLY A 53 -4.75 -6.94 -10.67
C GLY A 53 -5.83 -6.96 -11.74
N LYS A 54 -6.09 -8.12 -12.33
CA LYS A 54 -7.15 -8.32 -13.35
C LYS A 54 -8.55 -7.86 -12.92
N VAL A 55 -8.79 -7.64 -11.62
CA VAL A 55 -10.11 -7.29 -11.05
C VAL A 55 -10.04 -6.16 -10.02
N PHE A 56 -8.88 -5.88 -9.41
CA PHE A 56 -8.73 -4.87 -8.35
C PHE A 56 -7.35 -4.19 -8.40
N LEU A 57 -7.31 -2.90 -8.06
CA LEU A 57 -6.06 -2.19 -7.79
C LEU A 57 -5.53 -2.65 -6.41
N ASN A 58 -4.41 -3.37 -6.42
CA ASN A 58 -3.69 -3.68 -5.19
C ASN A 58 -2.63 -2.59 -5.00
N THR A 59 -2.79 -1.81 -3.95
CA THR A 59 -1.88 -0.72 -3.61
C THR A 59 -1.01 -1.16 -2.45
N ARG A 60 0.30 -0.96 -2.59
CA ARG A 60 1.23 -1.13 -1.48
C ARG A 60 1.00 0.02 -0.50
N ILE A 61 0.83 -0.29 0.78
CA ILE A 61 0.65 0.72 1.82
C ILE A 61 1.61 0.49 2.98
N ARG A 62 2.05 1.59 3.57
CA ARG A 62 2.84 1.60 4.81
C ARG A 62 2.09 2.36 5.89
N CYS A 63 1.81 1.71 6.99
CA CYS A 63 1.23 2.32 8.18
C CYS A 63 2.22 2.23 9.34
N SER A 64 1.95 2.89 10.47
CA SER A 64 2.79 2.80 11.68
C SER A 64 3.01 1.36 12.18
N ARG A 65 2.07 0.46 11.87
CA ARG A 65 2.07 -0.95 12.28
C ARG A 65 2.86 -1.86 11.35
N GLY A 66 3.21 -1.40 10.14
CA GLY A 66 3.92 -2.19 9.14
C GLY A 66 3.55 -1.83 7.71
N GLU A 67 4.05 -2.61 6.77
CA GLU A 67 3.87 -2.42 5.34
C GLU A 67 3.32 -3.68 4.68
N GLY A 68 2.49 -3.52 3.66
CA GLY A 68 1.97 -4.63 2.87
C GLY A 68 1.10 -4.15 1.72
N TRP A 69 0.20 -5.00 1.25
CA TRP A 69 -0.67 -4.72 0.11
C TRP A 69 -2.12 -4.68 0.54
N ALA A 70 -2.86 -3.68 0.08
CA ALA A 70 -4.27 -3.53 0.35
C ALA A 70 -5.04 -3.35 -0.96
N GLN A 71 -6.27 -3.84 -1.00
CA GLN A 71 -7.23 -3.45 -2.02
C GLN A 71 -7.81 -2.10 -1.58
N LEU A 72 -7.48 -1.05 -2.33
CA LEU A 72 -7.95 0.30 -2.05
C LEU A 72 -8.74 0.84 -3.24
N SER A 73 -9.88 1.46 -2.95
CA SER A 73 -10.57 2.37 -3.86
C SER A 73 -10.44 3.82 -3.36
N GLY A 74 -10.76 4.78 -4.23
CA GLY A 74 -10.72 6.20 -3.88
C GLY A 74 -11.67 6.61 -2.73
N ASP A 75 -12.61 5.75 -2.35
CA ASP A 75 -13.52 5.97 -1.21
C ASP A 75 -12.93 5.51 0.12
N ASP A 76 -11.76 4.86 0.09
CA ASP A 76 -11.17 4.18 1.26
C ASP A 76 -10.24 5.10 2.04
N TYR A 77 -9.77 6.16 1.39
CA TYR A 77 -8.77 7.06 1.95
C TYR A 77 -8.93 8.49 1.41
N ARG A 78 -8.34 9.45 2.13
CA ARG A 78 -8.09 10.81 1.63
C ARG A 78 -6.61 11.09 1.59
N VAL A 79 -6.14 11.76 0.54
CA VAL A 79 -4.76 12.25 0.49
C VAL A 79 -4.65 13.45 1.41
N ASN A 80 -3.68 13.41 2.33
CA ASN A 80 -3.54 14.47 3.33
C ASN A 80 -3.11 15.77 2.63
N GLY A 81 -4.06 16.68 2.37
CA GLY A 81 -3.85 17.91 1.60
C GLY A 81 -5.00 18.36 0.69
N ARG A 82 -6.09 17.58 0.55
CA ARG A 82 -7.32 17.96 -0.16
C ARG A 82 -8.58 17.37 0.48
#